data_AF-A0A846U1T1-F1
#
_entry.id   AF-A0A846U1T1-F1
#
_cell.length_a   1.000
_cell.length_b   1.000
_cell.length_c   1.000
_cell.angle_alpha   90.00
_cell.angle_beta   90.00
_cell.angle_gamma   90.00
#
_symmetry.space_group_name_H-M   'P 1'
#
loop_
_entity.id
_entity.type
_entity.pdbx_description
1 polymer ?
#
loop_
_entity_poly.entity_id
_entity_poly.type
_entity_poly.pdbx_seq_one_letter_code
_entity_poly.pdbx_strand_id
1 'polypeptide(L)'
;MEFSPELFAAVVAAVAFAAGLWYLRARRRQTRTRGGGGRAARGPANLRFTCANCTKQFTHSRRTLLAYEQGARQFFCSACHTRWRGSQSVIQNRTHGPGEMLARRDAHQAKQAQLAEAAKRVQPPAPASAGADAKRGCLGLAALLVAAPVVLGWAALHYF
;
A
#
# COMPACT_ATOMS: atom_id res chain seq x y z
N MET A 1 21.44 -16.85 43.39
CA MET A 1 20.85 -15.69 42.69
C MET A 1 19.42 -16.07 42.34
N GLU A 2 18.49 -15.84 43.27
CA GLU A 2 17.07 -16.16 43.07
C GLU A 2 16.44 -15.04 42.24
N PHE A 3 16.34 -15.26 40.94
CA PHE A 3 15.59 -14.37 40.08
C PHE A 3 14.11 -14.54 40.42
N SER A 4 13.51 -13.48 40.99
CA SER A 4 12.08 -13.44 41.27
C SER A 4 11.33 -13.83 39.99
N PRO A 5 10.40 -14.80 40.04
CA PRO A 5 9.67 -15.27 38.87
C PRO A 5 8.92 -14.14 38.14
N GLU A 6 8.55 -13.09 38.87
CA GLU A 6 7.96 -11.85 38.36
C GLU A 6 8.89 -11.09 37.40
N LEU A 7 10.19 -11.05 37.69
CA LEU A 7 11.19 -10.40 36.83
C LEU A 7 11.37 -11.18 35.52
N PHE A 8 11.39 -12.51 35.61
CA PHE A 8 11.50 -13.34 34.41
C PHE A 8 10.25 -13.20 33.53
N ALA A 9 9.06 -13.23 34.13
CA ALA A 9 7.80 -13.03 33.42
C ALA A 9 7.73 -11.64 32.76
N ALA A 10 8.15 -10.59 33.46
CA ALA A 10 8.18 -9.23 32.93
C ALA A 10 9.15 -9.08 31.73
N VAL A 11 10.34 -9.69 31.82
CA VAL A 11 11.32 -9.65 30.73
C VAL A 11 10.81 -10.40 29.49
N VAL A 12 10.22 -11.59 29.68
CA VAL A 12 9.65 -12.38 28.58
C VAL A 12 8.50 -11.62 27.90
N ALA A 13 7.62 -11.00 28.68
CA ALA A 13 6.53 -10.18 28.14
C ALA A 13 7.03 -8.97 27.34
N ALA A 14 8.06 -8.27 27.84
CA ALA A 14 8.65 -7.14 27.16
C ALA A 14 9.30 -7.54 25.81
N VAL A 15 10.03 -8.66 25.78
CA VAL A 15 10.66 -9.18 24.56
C VAL A 15 9.60 -9.62 23.54
N ALA A 16 8.54 -10.30 23.98
CA ALA A 16 7.44 -10.70 23.10
C ALA A 16 6.71 -9.48 22.49
N PHE A 17 6.48 -8.43 23.29
CA PHE A 17 5.85 -7.20 22.82
C PHE A 17 6.74 -6.46 21.81
N ALA A 18 8.04 -6.35 22.09
CA ALA A 18 9.00 -5.74 21.17
C ALA A 18 9.11 -6.50 19.84
N ALA A 19 9.15 -7.84 19.90
CA ALA A 19 9.14 -8.70 18.70
C ALA A 19 7.85 -8.56 17.90
N GLY A 20 6.69 -8.48 18.57
CA GLY A 20 5.39 -8.25 17.95
C GLY A 20 5.31 -6.89 17.25
N LEU A 21 5.77 -5.82 17.90
CA LEU A 21 5.84 -4.48 17.30
C LEU A 21 6.79 -4.45 16.10
N TRP A 22 7.95 -5.10 16.19
CA TRP A 22 8.89 -5.22 15.07
C TRP A 22 8.26 -5.98 13.90
N TYR A 23 7.59 -7.12 14.16
CA TYR A 23 6.89 -7.91 13.16
C TYR A 23 5.78 -7.10 12.47
N LEU A 24 4.96 -6.37 13.22
CA LEU A 24 3.91 -5.52 12.66
C LEU A 24 4.50 -4.38 11.81
N ARG A 25 5.62 -3.79 12.24
CA ARG A 25 6.32 -2.74 11.47
C ARG A 25 6.96 -3.32 10.20
N ALA A 26 7.56 -4.50 10.26
CA ALA A 26 8.10 -5.22 9.11
C ALA A 26 7.00 -5.59 8.11
N ARG A 27 5.85 -6.09 8.58
CA ARG A 27 4.69 -6.41 7.75
C ARG A 27 4.09 -5.18 7.09
N ARG A 28 3.97 -4.05 7.79
CA ARG A 28 3.55 -2.76 7.19
C ARG A 28 4.52 -2.27 6.11
N ARG A 29 5.84 -2.49 6.28
CA ARG A 29 6.84 -2.19 5.24
C ARG A 29 6.65 -3.11 4.03
N GLN A 30 6.43 -4.41 4.23
CA GLN A 30 6.18 -5.36 3.14
C GLN A 30 4.88 -5.07 2.37
N THR A 31 3.81 -4.62 3.02
CA THR A 31 2.57 -4.25 2.31
C THR A 31 2.76 -3.02 1.42
N ARG A 32 3.70 -2.12 1.73
CA ARG A 32 4.05 -0.99 0.85
C ARG A 32 4.83 -1.40 -0.40
N THR A 33 5.60 -2.48 -0.35
CA THR A 33 6.38 -2.96 -1.51
C THR A 33 5.64 -4.00 -2.34
N ARG A 34 4.66 -4.71 -1.76
CA ARG A 34 3.93 -5.79 -2.45
C ARG A 34 2.77 -5.32 -3.34
N GLY A 35 2.41 -4.03 -3.30
CA GLY A 35 1.38 -3.43 -4.16
C GLY A 35 1.80 -3.17 -5.62
N GLY A 36 3.06 -3.44 -6.01
CA GLY A 36 3.58 -3.04 -7.33
C GLY A 36 4.33 -4.13 -8.12
N GLY A 37 4.39 -5.37 -7.64
CA GLY A 37 5.31 -6.40 -8.16
C GLY A 37 4.68 -7.58 -8.89
N GLY A 38 3.39 -7.55 -9.21
CA GLY A 38 2.71 -8.68 -9.85
C GLY A 38 2.76 -8.56 -11.38
N ARG A 39 3.65 -9.33 -12.03
CA ARG A 39 3.78 -9.53 -13.48
C ARG A 39 4.43 -8.35 -14.23
N ALA A 40 5.74 -8.44 -14.43
CA ALA A 40 6.49 -7.67 -15.44
C ALA A 40 7.80 -8.37 -15.83
N ALA A 41 7.80 -9.71 -15.84
CA ALA A 41 8.96 -10.49 -16.27
C ALA A 41 8.58 -11.35 -17.47
N ARG A 42 8.18 -10.68 -18.56
CA ARG A 42 8.15 -11.29 -19.90
C ARG A 42 8.63 -10.33 -20.99
N GLY A 43 9.39 -9.30 -20.59
CA GLY A 43 10.15 -8.46 -21.51
C GLY A 43 11.62 -8.93 -21.54
N PRO A 44 12.33 -8.82 -22.67
CA PRO A 44 13.74 -9.20 -22.74
C PRO A 44 14.56 -8.39 -21.73
N ALA A 45 15.30 -9.10 -20.87
CA ALA A 45 16.02 -8.54 -19.73
C ALA A 45 17.03 -7.42 -20.09
N ASN A 46 17.38 -7.28 -21.37
CA ASN A 46 18.34 -6.32 -21.88
C ASN A 46 17.76 -5.28 -22.86
N LEU A 47 16.44 -5.06 -22.86
CA LEU A 47 15.85 -4.06 -23.75
C LEU A 47 16.24 -2.64 -23.32
N ARG A 48 17.04 -1.97 -24.15
CA ARG A 48 17.36 -0.54 -24.00
C ARG A 48 16.43 0.25 -24.90
N PHE A 49 15.85 1.32 -24.35
CA PHE A 49 15.02 2.24 -25.12
C PHE A 49 15.77 3.53 -25.39
N THR A 50 15.56 4.09 -26.57
CA THR A 50 16.09 5.41 -26.96
C THR A 50 15.06 6.48 -26.64
N CYS A 51 15.48 7.53 -25.94
CA CYS A 51 14.61 8.65 -25.64
C CYS A 51 14.24 9.42 -26.91
N ALA A 52 12.96 9.63 -27.18
CA ALA A 52 12.50 10.39 -28.35
C ALA A 52 12.90 11.88 -28.32
N ASN A 53 13.17 12.44 -27.13
CA ASN A 53 13.53 13.86 -26.98
C ASN A 53 15.06 14.09 -27.00
N CYS A 54 15.80 13.34 -26.18
CA CYS A 54 17.24 13.59 -25.98
C CYS A 54 18.14 12.48 -26.53
N THR A 55 17.58 11.51 -27.26
CA THR A 55 18.26 10.36 -27.90
C THR A 55 19.12 9.48 -26.98
N LYS A 56 19.17 9.76 -25.67
CA LYS A 56 19.88 8.94 -24.70
C LYS A 56 19.20 7.58 -24.53
N GLN A 57 20.01 6.53 -24.46
CA GLN A 57 19.56 5.20 -24.10
C GLN A 57 19.31 5.10 -22.60
N PHE A 58 18.25 4.39 -22.20
CA PHE A 58 17.94 4.15 -20.80
C PHE A 58 17.37 2.74 -20.58
N THR A 59 17.48 2.25 -19.35
CA THR A 59 16.94 0.95 -18.94
C THR A 59 15.43 0.99 -18.83
N HIS A 60 14.79 -0.10 -19.20
CA HIS A 60 13.34 -0.19 -19.15
C HIS A 60 12.82 -0.24 -17.71
N SER A 61 11.72 0.47 -17.47
CA SER A 61 10.90 0.33 -16.27
C SER A 61 9.68 -0.56 -16.57
N ARG A 62 9.00 -1.05 -15.53
CA ARG A 62 7.72 -1.76 -15.68
C ARG A 62 6.71 -0.97 -16.53
N ARG A 63 6.66 0.35 -16.38
CA ARG A 63 5.78 1.25 -17.14
C ARG A 63 6.11 1.24 -18.64
N THR A 64 7.40 1.29 -18.99
CA THR A 64 7.82 1.34 -20.40
C THR A 64 7.65 -0.01 -21.08
N LEU A 65 7.81 -1.12 -20.35
CA LEU A 65 7.49 -2.45 -20.88
C LEU A 65 6.00 -2.60 -21.19
N LEU A 66 5.12 -2.20 -20.26
CA LEU A 66 3.67 -2.24 -20.49
C LEU A 66 3.24 -1.37 -21.68
N ALA A 67 3.81 -0.17 -21.80
CA ALA A 67 3.53 0.70 -22.95
C ALA A 67 4.03 0.08 -24.26
N TYR A 68 5.19 -0.60 -24.26
CA TYR A 68 5.70 -1.32 -25.42
C TYR A 68 4.78 -2.48 -25.82
N GLU A 69 4.30 -3.28 -24.86
CA GLU A 69 3.32 -4.35 -25.10
C GLU A 69 1.99 -3.81 -25.66
N GLN A 70 1.60 -2.60 -25.27
CA GLN A 70 0.43 -1.89 -25.80
C GLN A 70 0.67 -1.27 -27.20
N GLY A 71 1.87 -1.43 -27.77
CA GLY A 71 2.21 -0.92 -29.10
C GLY A 71 2.85 0.46 -29.13
N ALA A 72 3.16 1.08 -27.98
CA ALA A 72 3.89 2.33 -27.96
C ALA A 72 5.33 2.15 -28.48
N ARG A 73 5.77 3.04 -29.37
CA ARG A 73 7.11 2.99 -29.98
C ARG A 73 8.02 4.16 -29.58
N GLN A 74 7.47 5.22 -28.99
CA GLN A 74 8.21 6.37 -28.51
C GLN A 74 8.26 6.38 -26.99
N PHE A 75 9.45 6.45 -26.42
CA PHE A 75 9.65 6.49 -24.98
C PHE A 75 10.47 7.71 -24.58
N PHE A 76 10.19 8.24 -23.39
CA PHE A 76 10.93 9.35 -22.81
C PHE A 76 11.70 8.88 -21.58
N CYS A 77 12.96 9.28 -21.49
CA CYS A 77 13.76 9.03 -20.29
C CYS A 77 13.18 9.78 -19.07
N SER A 78 13.56 9.34 -17.88
CA SER A 78 13.06 9.90 -16.61
C SER A 78 13.27 11.41 -16.49
N ALA A 79 14.42 11.92 -16.95
CA ALA A 79 14.76 13.34 -16.93
C ALA A 79 13.82 14.16 -17.84
N CYS A 80 13.67 13.75 -19.10
CA CYS A 80 12.77 14.42 -20.05
C CYS A 80 11.32 14.36 -19.59
N HIS A 81 10.87 13.21 -19.08
CA HIS A 81 9.52 13.05 -18.58
C HIS A 81 9.24 13.94 -17.36
N THR A 82 10.23 14.13 -16.48
CA THR A 82 10.07 14.99 -15.29
C THR A 82 10.04 16.46 -15.68
N ARG A 83 10.89 16.88 -16.61
CA ARG A 83 10.86 18.24 -17.17
C ARG A 83 9.51 18.53 -17.84
N TRP A 84 8.99 17.60 -18.63
CA TRP A 84 7.67 17.74 -19.26
C TRP A 84 6.52 17.81 -18.26
N ARG A 85 6.53 16.97 -17.21
CA ARG A 85 5.54 17.05 -16.12
C ARG A 85 5.61 18.39 -15.38
N GLY A 86 6.82 18.90 -15.15
CA GLY A 86 7.03 20.22 -14.55
C GLY A 86 6.54 21.37 -15.44
N SER A 87 6.64 21.25 -16.77
CA SER A 87 6.09 22.27 -17.68
C SER A 87 4.57 22.19 -17.81
N GLN A 88 3.96 21.01 -17.68
CA GLN A 88 2.50 20.84 -17.73
C GLN A 88 1.78 21.64 -16.65
N SER A 89 2.30 21.64 -15.41
CA SER A 89 1.71 22.43 -14.32
C SER A 89 1.82 23.93 -14.57
N VAL A 90 2.92 24.38 -15.18
CA VAL A 90 3.11 25.79 -15.56
C VAL A 90 2.18 26.18 -16.70
N ILE A 91 2.00 25.32 -17.71
CA ILE A 91 1.07 25.58 -18.82
C ILE A 91 -0.35 25.65 -18.27
N GLN A 92 -0.80 24.69 -17.47
CA GLN A 92 -2.15 24.73 -16.88
C GLN A 92 -2.39 25.99 -16.04
N ASN A 93 -1.38 26.42 -15.28
CA ASN A 93 -1.46 27.65 -14.49
C ASN A 93 -1.43 28.94 -15.33
N ARG A 94 -0.98 28.87 -16.58
CA ARG A 94 -0.94 30.00 -17.52
C ARG A 94 -2.15 30.03 -18.46
N THR A 95 -2.68 28.87 -18.82
CA THR A 95 -3.85 28.76 -19.71
C THR A 95 -5.14 29.05 -18.99
N HIS A 96 -5.23 28.66 -17.71
CA HIS A 96 -6.36 29.02 -16.85
C HIS A 96 -5.94 30.21 -16.00
N GLY A 97 -6.64 31.34 -16.14
CA GLY A 97 -6.37 32.51 -15.32
C GLY A 97 -6.55 32.19 -13.83
N PRO A 98 -5.94 32.95 -12.91
CA PRO A 98 -6.09 32.72 -11.48
C PRO A 98 -7.56 32.68 -11.05
N GLY A 99 -8.40 33.58 -11.61
CA GLY A 99 -9.85 33.57 -11.35
C GLY A 99 -10.57 32.29 -11.82
N GLU A 100 -10.19 31.72 -12.96
CA GLU A 100 -10.79 30.49 -13.49
C GLU A 100 -10.42 29.27 -12.64
N MET A 101 -9.16 29.21 -12.17
CA MET A 101 -8.70 28.14 -11.29
C MET A 101 -9.37 28.19 -9.92
N LEU A 102 -9.56 29.39 -9.34
CA LEU A 102 -10.32 29.55 -8.09
C LEU A 102 -11.78 29.12 -8.29
N ALA A 103 -12.46 29.63 -9.33
CA ALA A 103 -13.84 29.26 -9.63
C ALA A 103 -14.02 27.73 -9.82
N ARG A 104 -13.08 27.07 -10.51
CA ARG A 104 -13.08 25.60 -10.66
C ARG A 104 -12.89 24.89 -9.32
N ARG A 105 -12.02 25.40 -8.44
CA ARG A 105 -11.80 24.84 -7.10
C ARG A 105 -13.04 24.95 -6.24
N ASP A 106 -13.67 26.11 -6.24
CA ASP A 106 -14.89 26.39 -5.48
C ASP A 106 -16.05 25.50 -5.98
N ALA A 107 -16.20 25.36 -7.30
CA ALA A 107 -17.16 24.43 -7.90
C ALA A 107 -16.90 22.97 -7.49
N HIS A 108 -15.63 22.56 -7.43
CA HIS A 108 -15.27 21.22 -6.98
C HIS A 108 -15.58 21.02 -5.48
N GLN A 109 -15.31 22.01 -4.64
CA GLN A 109 -15.64 21.98 -3.22
C GLN A 109 -17.16 21.93 -3.00
N ALA A 110 -17.93 22.73 -3.73
CA ALA A 110 -19.39 22.69 -3.68
C ALA A 110 -19.93 21.31 -4.06
N LYS A 111 -19.40 20.71 -5.14
CA LYS A 111 -19.76 19.34 -5.54
C LYS A 111 -19.40 18.32 -4.47
N GLN A 112 -18.24 18.43 -3.83
CA GLN A 112 -17.84 17.55 -2.73
C GLN A 112 -18.75 17.68 -1.51
N ALA A 113 -19.16 18.91 -1.15
CA ALA A 113 -20.11 19.15 -0.07
C ALA A 113 -21.48 18.53 -0.38
N GLN A 114 -21.96 18.66 -1.63
CA GLN A 114 -23.18 18.00 -2.08
C GLN A 114 -23.08 16.47 -2.01
N LEU A 115 -21.95 15.89 -2.41
CA LEU A 115 -21.72 14.44 -2.30
C LEU A 115 -21.66 13.98 -0.83
N ALA A 116 -21.07 14.77 0.07
CA ALA A 116 -21.01 14.47 1.49
C ALA A 116 -22.42 14.52 2.13
N GLU A 117 -23.21 15.52 1.79
CA GLU A 117 -24.59 15.64 2.27
C GLU A 117 -25.50 14.56 1.66
N ALA A 118 -25.32 14.22 0.37
CA ALA A 118 -26.00 13.09 -0.26
C ALA A 118 -25.63 11.76 0.42
N ALA A 119 -24.35 11.54 0.74
CA ALA A 119 -23.90 10.36 1.48
C ALA A 119 -24.51 10.26 2.88
N LYS A 120 -24.85 11.40 3.51
CA LYS A 120 -25.55 11.43 4.80
C LYS A 120 -27.06 11.13 4.65
N ARG A 121 -27.69 11.54 3.54
CA ARG A 121 -29.11 11.25 3.24
C ARG A 121 -29.36 9.84 2.74
N VAL A 122 -28.35 9.19 2.17
CA VAL A 122 -28.38 7.76 1.93
C VAL A 122 -28.29 7.08 3.28
N GLN A 123 -29.45 6.71 3.84
CA GLN A 123 -29.50 5.68 4.87
C GLN A 123 -28.62 4.53 4.35
N PRO A 124 -27.56 4.11 5.07
CA PRO A 124 -26.82 2.93 4.65
C PRO A 124 -27.87 1.84 4.43
N PRO A 125 -27.78 1.02 3.36
CA PRO A 125 -28.65 -0.14 3.27
C PRO A 125 -28.63 -0.80 4.64
N ALA A 126 -29.82 -0.98 5.24
CA ALA A 126 -29.98 -1.66 6.53
C ALA A 126 -28.99 -2.81 6.51
N PRO A 127 -28.15 -3.00 7.56
CA PRO A 127 -27.02 -3.90 7.47
C PRO A 127 -27.58 -5.24 6.99
N ALA A 128 -27.44 -5.51 5.69
CA ALA A 128 -27.56 -6.83 5.15
C ALA A 128 -26.54 -7.52 6.01
N SER A 129 -27.02 -8.47 6.81
CA SER A 129 -26.25 -9.38 7.62
C SER A 129 -25.12 -9.87 6.73
N ALA A 130 -24.04 -9.10 6.74
CA ALA A 130 -22.91 -9.28 5.87
C ALA A 130 -22.21 -10.40 6.59
N GLY A 131 -22.56 -11.60 6.14
CA GLY A 131 -22.02 -12.85 6.62
C GLY A 131 -20.55 -12.62 6.88
N ALA A 132 -20.17 -12.91 8.12
CA ALA A 132 -18.79 -12.94 8.55
C ALA A 132 -18.06 -14.06 7.79
N ASP A 133 -17.79 -13.82 6.51
CA ASP A 133 -17.08 -14.71 5.61
C ASP A 133 -16.14 -13.87 4.75
N ALA A 134 -15.15 -13.28 5.41
CA ALA A 134 -14.00 -12.72 4.69
C ALA A 134 -12.70 -12.63 5.49
N LYS A 135 -12.53 -13.32 6.64
CA LYS A 135 -11.23 -13.39 7.35
C LYS A 135 -10.98 -14.68 8.16
N ARG A 136 -11.61 -15.82 7.83
CA ARG A 136 -11.40 -17.09 8.58
C ARG A 136 -9.99 -17.68 8.45
N GLY A 137 -9.24 -17.36 7.38
CA GLY A 137 -7.92 -17.95 7.13
C GLY A 137 -6.78 -17.51 8.07
N CYS A 138 -6.85 -16.31 8.67
CA CYS A 138 -5.76 -15.79 9.51
C CYS A 138 -6.09 -15.79 11.00
N LEU A 139 -7.37 -15.68 11.36
CA LEU A 139 -7.81 -15.72 12.76
C LEU A 139 -7.67 -17.13 13.34
N GLY A 140 -7.89 -18.18 12.53
CA GLY A 140 -7.67 -19.56 12.95
C GLY A 140 -6.21 -19.83 13.31
N LEU A 141 -5.26 -19.41 12.45
CA LEU A 141 -3.83 -19.59 12.71
C LEU A 141 -3.35 -18.76 13.92
N ALA A 142 -3.86 -17.54 14.08
CA ALA A 142 -3.55 -16.71 15.24
C ALA A 142 -4.09 -17.32 16.55
N ALA A 143 -5.32 -17.85 16.52
CA ALA A 143 -5.90 -18.53 17.68
C ALA A 143 -5.14 -19.82 18.02
N LEU A 144 -4.70 -20.59 17.01
CA LEU A 144 -3.93 -21.82 17.20
C LEU A 144 -2.53 -21.53 17.78
N LEU A 145 -1.87 -20.47 17.30
CA LEU A 145 -0.57 -20.04 17.83
C LEU A 145 -0.64 -19.51 19.28
N VAL A 146 -1.79 -18.98 19.70
CA VAL A 146 -1.99 -18.50 21.08
C VAL A 146 -2.47 -19.61 22.00
N ALA A 147 -3.36 -20.50 21.53
CA ALA A 147 -3.93 -21.57 22.35
C ALA A 147 -2.97 -22.76 22.52
N ALA A 148 -2.17 -23.10 21.50
CA ALA A 148 -1.24 -24.22 21.57
C ALA A 148 -0.23 -24.15 22.73
N PRO A 149 0.48 -23.03 22.99
CA PRO A 149 1.42 -22.96 24.12
C PRO A 149 0.72 -23.02 25.49
N VAL A 150 -0.52 -22.51 25.59
CA VAL A 150 -1.29 -22.56 26.84
C VAL A 150 -1.76 -23.98 27.15
N VAL A 151 -2.25 -24.70 26.13
CA VAL A 151 -2.70 -26.09 26.29
C VAL A 151 -1.52 -27.03 26.55
N LEU A 152 -0.40 -26.85 25.84
CA LEU A 152 0.81 -27.65 26.06
C LEU A 152 1.44 -27.37 27.44
N GLY A 153 1.43 -26.12 27.90
CA GLY A 153 1.90 -25.77 29.23
C GLY A 153 1.02 -26.36 30.34
N TRP A 154 -0.30 -26.28 30.19
CA TRP A 154 -1.24 -26.88 31.15
C TRP A 154 -1.13 -28.41 31.20
N ALA A 155 -0.98 -29.06 30.04
CA ALA A 155 -0.76 -30.50 29.97
C ALA A 155 0.58 -30.92 30.61
N ALA A 156 1.66 -30.16 30.39
CA ALA A 156 2.95 -30.43 31.02
C ALA A 156 2.91 -30.28 32.55
N LEU A 157 2.09 -29.37 33.08
CA LEU A 157 1.90 -29.17 34.53
C LEU A 157 1.00 -30.19 35.21
N HIS A 158 0.19 -30.93 34.46
CA HIS A 158 -0.73 -31.95 35.00
C HIS A 158 -0.25 -33.39 34.76
N TYR A 159 0.71 -33.60 33.87
CA TYR A 159 1.28 -34.91 33.55
C TYR A 159 2.70 -35.14 34.10
N PHE A 160 3.34 -34.10 34.65
CA PHE A 160 4.60 -34.18 35.42
C PHE A 160 4.37 -33.68 36.84
#